data_AF-A0A943EHK9-F1
#
_entry.id   AF-A0A943EHK9-F1
#
_cell.length_a   1.000
_cell.length_b   1.000
_cell.length_c   1.000
_cell.angle_alpha   90.00
_cell.angle_beta   90.00
_cell.angle_gamma   90.00
#
_symmetry.space_group_name_H-M   'P 1'
#
loop_
_entity.id
_entity.type
_entity.pdbx_description
1 polymer ?
#
loop_
_entity_poly.entity_id
_entity_poly.type
_entity_poly.pdbx_seq_one_letter_code
_entity_poly.pdbx_strand_id
1 'polypeptide(L)' 'MFGTDRKIKQVIDNEQIFKIEKEIYSDTKHVSELAIISMKYPNAIFTLFTSID' A
#
# COMPACT_ATOMS: atom_id res chain seq x y z
N MET A 1 12.04 -11.23 5.67
CA MET A 1 10.62 -11.62 5.55
C MET A 1 10.00 -11.73 6.94
N PHE A 2 8.85 -11.07 7.18
CA PHE A 2 8.13 -11.10 8.46
C PHE A 2 7.30 -12.39 8.63
N GLY A 3 7.90 -13.56 8.33
CA GLY A 3 7.24 -14.81 7.93
C GLY A 3 6.19 -15.47 8.85
N THR A 4 5.62 -14.77 9.84
CA THR A 4 4.43 -15.17 10.60
C THR A 4 3.55 -13.95 10.93
N ASP A 5 2.24 -14.16 11.04
CA ASP A 5 1.28 -13.12 11.44
C ASP A 5 1.63 -12.42 12.75
N ARG A 6 2.16 -13.20 13.72
CA ARG A 6 2.62 -12.66 15.00
C ARG A 6 3.74 -11.65 14.80
N LYS A 7 4.70 -11.94 13.92
CA LYS A 7 5.83 -11.05 13.65
C LYS A 7 5.36 -9.78 12.95
N ILE A 8 4.40 -9.90 12.02
CA ILE A 8 3.76 -8.74 11.37
C ILE A 8 3.05 -7.85 12.40
N LYS A 9 2.24 -8.42 13.30
CA LYS A 9 1.58 -7.65 14.37
C LYS A 9 2.59 -6.92 15.24
N GLN A 10 3.65 -7.61 15.67
CA GLN A 10 4.70 -7.01 16.49
C GLN A 10 5.37 -5.81 15.81
N VAL A 11 5.64 -5.88 14.50
CA VAL A 11 6.28 -4.76 13.78
C VAL A 11 5.31 -3.62 13.44
N ILE A 12 4.01 -3.90 13.38
CA ILE A 12 2.96 -2.86 13.32
C ILE A 12 2.85 -2.15 14.67
N ASP A 13 2.80 -2.91 15.76
CA ASP A 13 2.72 -2.37 17.13
C ASP A 13 3.94 -1.52 17.48
N ASN A 14 5.11 -1.86 16.92
CA ASN A 14 6.35 -1.10 17.05
C ASN A 14 6.46 0.09 16.07
N GLU A 15 5.41 0.40 15.30
CA GLU A 15 5.37 1.47 14.29
C GLU A 15 6.47 1.38 13.22
N GLN A 16 7.00 0.19 12.97
CA GLN A 16 8.02 -0.04 11.95
C GLN A 16 7.41 -0.19 10.55
N ILE A 17 6.17 -0.67 10.48
CA ILE A 17 5.35 -0.71 9.28
C ILE A 17 3.90 -0.35 9.62
N PHE A 18 3.20 0.19 8.65
CA PHE A 18 1.80 0.55 8.71
C PHE A 18 1.01 -0.32 7.74
N LYS A 19 -0.14 -0.82 8.20
CA LYS A 19 -1.07 -1.52 7.32
C LYS A 19 -1.86 -0.49 6.52
N ILE A 20 -1.72 -0.52 5.20
CA ILE A 20 -2.36 0.43 4.28
C ILE A 20 -3.69 -0.16 3.75
N GLU A 21 -3.67 -1.42 3.34
CA GLU A 21 -4.86 -2.20 2.94
C GLU A 21 -4.75 -3.66 3.41
N LYS A 22 -5.72 -4.50 3.08
CA LYS A 22 -5.60 -5.95 3.31
C LYS A 22 -4.36 -6.47 2.55
N GLU A 23 -3.45 -7.12 3.29
CA GLU A 23 -2.20 -7.71 2.78
C GLU A 23 -1.18 -6.69 2.21
N ILE A 24 -1.41 -5.39 2.37
CA ILE A 24 -0.52 -4.32 1.89
C ILE A 24 -0.02 -3.51 3.08
N TYR A 25 1.30 -3.38 3.18
CA TYR A 25 2.00 -2.68 4.25
C TYR A 25 3.01 -1.68 3.67
N SER A 26 3.32 -0.62 4.40
CA SER A 26 4.36 0.36 4.05
C SER A 26 5.16 0.74 5.29
N ASP A 27 6.43 1.10 5.10
CA ASP A 27 7.26 1.77 6.11
C ASP A 27 6.88 3.24 6.35
N THR A 28 5.96 3.78 5.54
CA THR A 28 5.39 5.12 5.69
C THR A 28 3.88 5.04 5.96
N LYS A 29 3.38 5.96 6.80
CA LYS A 29 1.98 5.97 7.22
C LYS A 29 1.01 6.42 6.12
N HIS A 30 1.49 7.26 5.21
CA HIS A 30 0.68 7.85 4.14
C HIS A 30 1.29 7.50 2.79
N VAL A 31 0.60 6.65 2.05
CA VAL A 31 0.95 6.24 0.69
C VAL A 31 -0.11 6.80 -0.25
N SER A 32 0.29 7.27 -1.44
CA SER A 32 -0.68 7.76 -2.42
C SER A 32 -1.54 6.60 -2.95
N GLU A 33 -2.81 6.89 -3.23
CA GLU A 33 -3.71 5.90 -3.81
C GLU A 33 -3.19 5.38 -5.16
N LEU A 34 -2.58 6.25 -5.98
CA LEU A 34 -1.94 5.87 -7.23
C LEU A 34 -0.81 4.87 -7.05
N ALA A 35 0.00 4.98 -5.98
CA ALA A 35 1.06 4.02 -5.70
C ALA A 35 0.49 2.64 -5.32
N ILE A 36 -0.60 2.61 -4.55
CA ILE A 36 -1.31 1.37 -4.20
C ILE A 36 -1.91 0.72 -5.47
N ILE A 37 -2.56 1.51 -6.32
CA ILE A 37 -3.13 1.03 -7.60
C ILE A 37 -2.03 0.49 -8.52
N SER A 38 -0.91 1.21 -8.66
CA SER A 38 0.23 0.78 -9.47
C SER A 38 0.79 -0.57 -9.02
N MET A 39 0.86 -0.80 -7.70
CA MET A 39 1.35 -2.07 -7.15
C MET A 39 0.35 -3.21 -7.37
N LYS A 40 -0.96 -2.96 -7.19
CA LYS A 40 -2.02 -3.98 -7.37
C LYS A 40 -2.22 -4.36 -8.84
N TYR A 41 -1.99 -3.42 -9.75
CA TYR A 41 -2.20 -3.58 -11.18
C TYR A 41 -0.95 -3.12 -11.97
N PRO A 42 0.15 -3.89 -11.93
CA PRO A 42 1.45 -3.48 -12.49
C PRO A 42 1.45 -3.23 -14.00
N ASN A 43 0.45 -3.74 -14.72
CA ASN A 43 0.30 -3.57 -16.16
C ASN A 43 -0.79 -2.54 -16.53
N ALA A 44 -1.42 -1.88 -15.55
CA ALA A 44 -2.42 -0.86 -15.83
C ALA A 44 -1.75 0.41 -16.34
N ILE A 45 -2.30 0.98 -17.41
CA ILE A 45 -1.89 2.28 -17.92
C ILE A 45 -2.84 3.32 -17.33
N PHE A 46 -2.32 4.25 -16.54
CA PHE A 46 -3.10 5.38 -16.08
C PHE A 46 -3.41 6.28 -17.27
N THR A 47 -4.69 6.49 -17.54
CA THR A 47 -5.17 7.47 -18.50
C THR A 47 -5.84 8.61 -17.75
N LEU A 48 -5.50 9.84 -18.13
CA LEU A 48 -6.16 11.03 -17.61
C LEU A 48 -7.39 11.31 -18.48
N PHE A 49 -8.56 11.25 -17.88
CA PHE A 49 -9.77 11.81 -18.47
C PHE A 49 -9.99 13.20 -17.87
N THR A 50 -9.77 14.24 -18.66
CA THR A 50 -10.21 15.59 -18.31
C THR A 50 -11.63 15.76 -18.83
N SER A 51 -12.62 15.70 -17.95
CA SER A 51 -13.96 16.19 -18.29
C SER A 51 -13.84 17.70 -18.50
N ILE A 52 -13.95 18.13 -19.75
CA ILE A 52 -14.16 19.55 -20.07
C ILE A 52 -15.67 19.69 -20.14
N ASP A 53 -16.25 20.28 -19.09
CA ASP A 53 -17.58 20.89 -19.15
C ASP A 53 -17.49 22.24 -19.87
#